data_AF-A0A2V6B6H8-F1
#
_entry.id   AF-A0A2V6B6H8-F1
#
_cell.length_a   1.000
_cell.length_b   1.000
_cell.length_c   1.000
_cell.angle_alpha   90.00
_cell.angle_beta   90.00
_cell.angle_gamma   90.00
#
_symmetry.space_group_name_H-M   'P 1'
#
loop_
_entity.id
_entity.type
_entity.pdbx_description
1 polymer ?
#
loop_
_entity_poly.entity_id
_entity_poly.type
_entity_poly.pdbx_seq_one_letter_code
_entity_poly.pdbx_strand_id
1 'polypeptide(L)'
;MPYNFAVGTQLDRAERDVREHSAALRKPLGLRDLVLTQILFVVGSTWVGTAAKLGQAHLFFWLLAIFFFYIPQAAVVIYLNRLMPLEGGIYQWAKLGFNEFAGFLVAWNLWLLSITVIALGGMFTTTNISYAIGPAAAWMPNSKWCVSLISAALVGGLGWTCVRGLSVGKWVHNLG
;
A
#
# COMPACT_ATOMS: atom_id res chain seq x y z
N MET A 1 -15.94 -30.57 -22.79
CA MET A 1 -14.95 -29.50 -22.52
C MET A 1 -14.43 -29.65 -21.08
N PRO A 2 -13.16 -30.06 -20.85
CA PRO A 2 -12.66 -30.45 -19.52
C PRO A 2 -11.74 -29.41 -18.83
N TYR A 3 -11.82 -28.12 -19.17
CA TYR A 3 -10.88 -27.10 -18.66
C TYR A 3 -11.12 -26.64 -17.20
N ASN A 4 -12.30 -26.91 -16.61
CA ASN A 4 -12.66 -26.38 -15.28
C ASN A 4 -12.19 -27.22 -14.09
N PHE A 5 -11.93 -28.53 -14.26
CA PHE A 5 -11.58 -29.41 -13.12
C PHE A 5 -10.11 -29.28 -12.69
N ALA A 6 -9.19 -29.04 -13.63
CA ALA A 6 -7.76 -28.89 -13.34
C ALA A 6 -7.45 -27.57 -12.62
N VAL A 7 -8.16 -26.50 -12.98
CA VAL A 7 -8.02 -25.19 -12.31
C VAL A 7 -8.60 -25.24 -10.89
N GLY A 8 -9.77 -25.86 -10.70
CA GLY A 8 -10.36 -26.04 -9.37
C GLY A 8 -9.45 -26.83 -8.42
N THR A 9 -8.84 -27.92 -8.90
CA THR A 9 -7.93 -28.75 -8.08
C THR A 9 -6.59 -28.09 -7.77
N GLN A 10 -6.06 -27.23 -8.65
CA GLN A 10 -4.88 -26.41 -8.35
C GLN A 10 -5.19 -25.29 -7.35
N LEU A 11 -6.36 -24.65 -7.47
CA LEU A 11 -6.84 -23.65 -6.52
C LEU A 11 -7.00 -24.27 -5.13
N ASP A 12 -7.68 -25.42 -5.02
CA ASP A 12 -7.91 -26.09 -3.74
C ASP A 12 -6.60 -26.46 -3.04
N ARG A 13 -5.58 -26.90 -3.79
CA ARG A 13 -4.27 -27.28 -3.24
C ARG A 13 -3.47 -26.06 -2.80
N ALA A 14 -3.41 -25.01 -3.63
CA ALA A 14 -2.74 -23.76 -3.30
C ALA A 14 -3.43 -23.04 -2.12
N GLU A 15 -4.76 -23.08 -2.05
CA GLU A 15 -5.53 -22.59 -0.91
C GLU A 15 -5.22 -23.34 0.37
N ARG A 16 -5.06 -24.67 0.29
CA ARG A 16 -4.73 -25.48 1.47
C ARG A 16 -3.34 -25.18 2.01
N ASP A 17 -2.32 -25.14 1.13
CA ASP A 17 -0.94 -24.86 1.53
C ASP A 17 -0.79 -23.46 2.11
N VAL A 18 -1.45 -22.47 1.50
CA VAL A 18 -1.49 -21.10 2.03
C VAL A 18 -2.25 -21.06 3.34
N ARG A 19 -3.48 -21.60 3.44
CA ARG A 19 -4.24 -21.62 4.71
C ARG A 19 -3.49 -22.32 5.84
N GLU A 20 -2.77 -23.40 5.57
CA GLU A 20 -1.98 -24.12 6.58
C GLU A 20 -0.83 -23.24 7.10
N HIS A 21 -0.14 -22.48 6.23
CA HIS A 21 0.84 -21.47 6.65
C HIS A 21 0.22 -20.26 7.35
N SER A 22 -0.91 -19.76 6.84
CA SER A 22 -1.66 -18.61 7.35
C SER A 22 -2.30 -18.87 8.70
N ALA A 23 -2.72 -20.11 8.97
CA ALA A 23 -3.33 -20.50 10.24
C ALA A 23 -2.36 -20.34 11.42
N ALA A 24 -1.05 -20.45 11.16
CA ALA A 24 -0.01 -20.18 12.14
C ALA A 24 0.22 -18.67 12.38
N LEU A 25 -0.21 -17.81 11.47
CA LEU A 25 -0.05 -16.36 11.56
C LEU A 25 -1.27 -15.71 12.23
N ARG A 26 -1.08 -15.16 13.43
CA ARG A 26 -2.12 -14.43 14.16
C ARG A 26 -2.53 -13.20 13.33
N LYS A 27 -3.73 -13.21 12.74
CA LYS A 27 -4.33 -12.07 12.01
C LYS A 27 -4.57 -10.91 12.97
N PRO A 28 -3.66 -9.92 13.03
CA PRO A 28 -3.69 -8.97 14.12
C PRO A 28 -4.49 -7.72 13.74
N LEU A 29 -4.69 -7.46 12.44
CA LEU A 29 -5.36 -6.28 11.89
C LEU A 29 -6.87 -6.49 11.80
N GLY A 30 -7.64 -5.64 12.48
CA GLY A 30 -9.10 -5.60 12.35
C GLY A 30 -9.56 -4.73 11.18
N LEU A 31 -10.87 -4.73 10.91
CA LEU A 31 -11.45 -3.89 9.84
C LEU A 31 -11.13 -2.40 10.03
N ARG A 32 -11.16 -1.89 11.27
CA ARG A 32 -10.85 -0.49 11.57
C ARG A 32 -9.41 -0.14 11.20
N ASP A 33 -8.45 -1.00 11.57
CA ASP A 33 -7.04 -0.79 11.26
C ASP A 33 -6.80 -0.79 9.74
N LEU A 34 -7.50 -1.65 9.01
CA LEU A 34 -7.45 -1.70 7.55
C LEU A 34 -8.04 -0.44 6.91
N VAL A 35 -9.17 0.05 7.40
CA VAL A 35 -9.80 1.28 6.91
C VAL A 35 -8.89 2.49 7.15
N LEU A 36 -8.32 2.62 8.36
CA LEU A 36 -7.40 3.72 8.67
C LEU A 36 -6.13 3.66 7.83
N THR A 37 -5.58 2.46 7.63
CA THR A 37 -4.43 2.27 6.74
C THR A 37 -4.79 2.68 5.31
N GLN A 38 -5.97 2.28 4.81
CA GLN A 38 -6.43 2.69 3.48
C GLN A 38 -6.57 4.21 3.36
N ILE A 39 -7.13 4.88 4.37
CA ILE A 39 -7.23 6.34 4.40
C ILE A 39 -5.84 6.97 4.36
N LEU A 40 -4.89 6.48 5.14
CA LEU A 40 -3.51 6.97 5.16
C LEU A 40 -2.81 6.82 3.79
N PHE A 41 -3.08 5.75 3.06
CA PHE A 41 -2.54 5.56 1.71
C PHE A 41 -3.20 6.44 0.65
N VAL A 42 -4.49 6.78 0.80
CA VAL A 42 -5.24 7.57 -0.18
C VAL A 42 -5.08 9.08 0.07
N VAL A 43 -5.14 9.49 1.34
CA VAL A 43 -5.07 10.88 1.76
C VAL A 43 -3.61 11.27 1.95
N GLY A 44 -3.11 12.11 1.04
CA GLY A 44 -1.73 12.60 1.07
C GLY A 44 -1.69 14.09 0.76
N SER A 45 -0.86 14.84 1.48
CA SER A 45 -0.69 16.28 1.30
C SER A 45 -0.14 16.66 -0.08
N THR A 46 0.43 15.69 -0.79
CA THR A 46 1.07 15.85 -2.10
C THR A 46 0.10 16.25 -3.21
N TRP A 47 -1.17 15.83 -3.14
CA TRP A 47 -2.16 16.16 -4.18
C TRP A 47 -3.13 17.27 -3.76
N VAL A 48 -3.21 17.61 -2.48
CA VAL A 48 -4.14 18.64 -1.95
C VAL A 48 -3.90 20.01 -2.58
N GLY A 49 -2.63 20.40 -2.76
CA GLY A 49 -2.29 21.67 -3.43
C GLY A 49 -2.71 21.70 -4.90
N THR A 50 -2.62 20.56 -5.60
CA THR A 50 -3.08 20.42 -6.98
C THR A 50 -4.61 20.47 -7.05
N ALA A 51 -5.31 19.81 -6.12
CA ALA A 51 -6.76 19.89 -6.02
C ALA A 51 -7.25 21.33 -5.71
N ALA A 52 -6.53 22.06 -4.85
CA ALA A 52 -6.84 23.45 -4.54
C ALA A 52 -6.73 24.36 -5.77
N LYS A 53 -5.72 24.15 -6.63
CA LYS A 53 -5.59 24.89 -7.91
C LYS A 53 -6.77 24.66 -8.86
N LEU A 54 -7.40 23.49 -8.80
CA LEU A 54 -8.58 23.16 -9.60
C LEU A 54 -9.87 23.86 -9.12
N GLY A 55 -9.87 24.47 -7.93
CA GLY A 55 -11.05 25.11 -7.36
C GLY A 55 -12.21 24.13 -7.19
N GLN A 56 -13.46 24.57 -7.37
CA GLN A 56 -14.65 23.73 -7.20
C GLN A 56 -14.74 22.56 -8.20
N ALA A 57 -14.04 22.63 -9.34
CA ALA A 57 -14.08 21.60 -10.37
C ALA A 57 -13.48 20.27 -9.89
N HIS A 58 -12.66 20.25 -8.84
CA HIS A 58 -12.12 19.00 -8.29
C HIS A 58 -13.22 18.04 -7.85
N LEU A 59 -14.36 18.55 -7.33
CA LEU A 59 -15.47 17.72 -6.87
C LEU A 59 -16.04 16.83 -7.98
N PHE A 60 -16.14 17.38 -9.20
CA PHE A 60 -16.59 16.62 -10.36
C PHE A 60 -15.63 15.46 -10.68
N PHE A 61 -14.31 15.71 -10.67
CA PHE A 61 -13.31 14.67 -10.89
C PHE A 61 -13.30 13.61 -9.78
N TRP A 62 -13.54 14.00 -8.53
CA TRP A 62 -13.68 13.06 -7.42
C TRP A 62 -14.90 12.16 -7.59
N LEU A 63 -16.05 12.70 -7.95
CA LEU A 63 -17.25 11.90 -8.22
C LEU A 63 -17.02 10.93 -9.39
N LEU A 64 -16.35 11.40 -10.45
CA LEU A 64 -16.00 10.55 -11.57
C LEU A 64 -15.05 9.42 -11.16
N ALA A 65 -14.00 9.72 -10.39
CA ALA A 65 -13.08 8.72 -9.87
C ALA A 65 -13.77 7.71 -8.95
N ILE A 66 -14.69 8.16 -8.09
CA ILE A 66 -15.46 7.27 -7.23
C ILE A 66 -16.26 6.28 -8.07
N PHE A 67 -17.01 6.78 -9.06
CA PHE A 67 -17.91 5.98 -9.85
C PHE A 67 -17.19 5.03 -10.82
N PHE A 68 -16.17 5.52 -11.53
CA PHE A 68 -15.50 4.76 -12.58
C PHE A 68 -14.25 4.00 -12.12
N PHE A 69 -13.68 4.34 -10.97
CA PHE A 69 -12.45 3.70 -10.49
C PHE A 69 -12.65 3.01 -9.14
N TYR A 70 -13.03 3.73 -8.08
CA TYR A 70 -13.09 3.15 -6.74
C TYR A 70 -14.19 2.10 -6.58
N ILE A 71 -15.41 2.35 -7.08
CA ILE A 71 -16.51 1.38 -6.97
C ILE A 71 -16.19 0.09 -7.74
N PRO A 72 -15.78 0.13 -9.03
CA PRO A 72 -15.37 -1.07 -9.75
C PRO A 72 -14.18 -1.80 -9.08
N GLN A 73 -13.18 -1.05 -8.61
CA GLN A 73 -12.02 -1.60 -7.92
C GLN A 73 -12.43 -2.31 -6.62
N ALA A 74 -13.31 -1.71 -5.82
CA ALA A 74 -13.82 -2.31 -4.59
C ALA A 74 -14.62 -3.59 -4.88
N ALA A 75 -15.48 -3.58 -5.91
CA ALA A 75 -16.23 -4.76 -6.32
C ALA A 75 -15.32 -5.93 -6.71
N VAL A 76 -14.26 -5.66 -7.51
CA VAL A 76 -13.27 -6.66 -7.91
C VAL A 76 -12.51 -7.20 -6.70
N VAL A 77 -12.06 -6.34 -5.78
CA VAL A 77 -11.36 -6.77 -4.57
C VAL A 77 -12.26 -7.63 -3.68
N ILE A 78 -13.53 -7.25 -3.49
CA ILE A 78 -14.49 -8.04 -2.70
C ILE A 78 -14.72 -9.40 -3.36
N TYR A 79 -14.89 -9.44 -4.69
CA TYR A 79 -15.10 -10.67 -5.43
C TYR A 79 -13.89 -11.61 -5.33
N LEU A 80 -12.68 -11.11 -5.61
CA LEU A 80 -11.46 -11.92 -5.57
C LEU A 80 -11.10 -12.38 -4.17
N ASN A 81 -11.35 -11.57 -3.13
CA ASN A 81 -11.11 -11.98 -1.75
C ASN A 81 -12.06 -13.11 -1.31
N ARG A 82 -13.31 -13.12 -1.81
CA ARG A 82 -14.25 -14.24 -1.61
C ARG A 82 -13.86 -15.49 -2.39
N LEU A 83 -13.36 -15.32 -3.62
CA LEU A 83 -13.01 -16.43 -4.51
C LEU A 83 -11.68 -17.08 -4.14
N MET A 84 -10.69 -16.29 -3.72
CA MET A 84 -9.32 -16.73 -3.43
C MET A 84 -8.81 -16.01 -2.16
N PRO A 85 -9.18 -16.48 -0.95
CA PRO A 85 -8.78 -15.88 0.33
C PRO A 85 -7.32 -16.23 0.69
N LEU A 86 -6.40 -15.94 -0.23
CA LEU A 86 -4.99 -16.30 -0.17
C LEU A 86 -4.14 -15.17 0.43
N GLU A 87 -3.16 -15.53 1.25
CA GLU A 87 -2.09 -14.62 1.65
C GLU A 87 -1.18 -14.30 0.44
N GLY A 88 -0.96 -13.01 0.20
CA GLY A 88 -0.24 -12.49 -0.96
C GLY A 88 -1.06 -11.58 -1.89
N GLY A 89 -2.38 -11.47 -1.67
CA GLY A 89 -3.24 -10.45 -2.28
C GLY A 89 -3.22 -10.45 -3.81
N ILE A 90 -3.10 -9.26 -4.41
CA ILE A 90 -3.16 -9.06 -5.87
C ILE A 90 -2.08 -9.83 -6.66
N TYR A 91 -0.93 -10.13 -6.04
CA TYR A 91 0.10 -10.98 -6.67
C TYR A 91 -0.44 -12.39 -6.93
N GLN A 92 -1.03 -13.02 -5.90
CA GLN A 92 -1.57 -14.38 -6.02
C GLN A 92 -2.76 -14.42 -6.98
N TRP A 93 -3.63 -13.41 -6.93
CA TRP A 93 -4.76 -13.32 -7.87
C TRP A 93 -4.30 -13.22 -9.32
N ALA A 94 -3.26 -12.43 -9.61
CA ALA A 94 -2.70 -12.33 -10.95
C ALA A 94 -1.98 -13.62 -11.39
N LYS A 95 -1.25 -14.26 -10.48
CA LYS A 95 -0.58 -15.54 -10.73
C LYS A 95 -1.57 -16.64 -11.14
N LEU A 96 -2.67 -16.75 -10.40
CA LEU A 96 -3.69 -17.77 -10.61
C LEU A 96 -4.64 -17.44 -11.75
N GLY A 97 -4.97 -16.16 -11.94
CA GLY A 97 -5.89 -15.71 -13.00
C GLY A 97 -5.26 -15.68 -14.39
N PHE A 98 -3.95 -15.45 -14.48
CA PHE A 98 -3.25 -15.34 -15.77
C PHE A 98 -2.14 -16.38 -15.90
N ASN A 99 -1.01 -16.19 -15.21
CA ASN A 99 0.13 -17.10 -15.17
C ASN A 99 1.20 -16.57 -14.18
N GLU A 100 2.27 -17.35 -13.98
CA GLU A 100 3.40 -16.98 -13.11
C GLU A 100 4.07 -15.67 -13.50
N PHE A 101 4.20 -15.37 -14.79
CA PHE A 101 4.83 -14.14 -15.27
C PHE A 101 4.00 -12.89 -14.95
N ALA A 102 2.68 -12.95 -15.12
CA ALA A 102 1.78 -11.87 -14.72
C ALA A 102 1.83 -11.62 -13.21
N GLY A 103 1.87 -12.70 -12.41
CA GLY A 103 2.14 -12.60 -10.98
C GLY A 103 3.46 -11.88 -10.71
N PHE A 104 4.56 -12.33 -11.33
CA PHE A 104 5.86 -11.69 -11.18
C PHE A 104 5.83 -10.19 -11.52
N LEU A 105 5.20 -9.78 -12.62
CA LEU A 105 5.05 -8.37 -12.99
C LEU A 105 4.30 -7.55 -11.94
N VAL A 106 3.23 -8.12 -11.35
CA VAL A 106 2.48 -7.45 -10.27
C VAL A 106 3.33 -7.31 -9.01
N ALA A 107 4.05 -8.35 -8.60
CA ALA A 107 4.96 -8.28 -7.46
C ALA A 107 6.09 -7.27 -7.71
N TRP A 108 6.66 -7.25 -8.91
CA TRP A 108 7.69 -6.31 -9.32
C TRP A 108 7.18 -4.86 -9.28
N ASN A 109 5.98 -4.62 -9.79
CA ASN A 109 5.34 -3.32 -9.75
C ASN A 109 5.12 -2.84 -8.30
N LEU A 110 4.64 -3.72 -7.42
CA LEU A 110 4.47 -3.41 -5.99
C LEU A 110 5.79 -3.09 -5.29
N TRP A 111 6.87 -3.80 -5.65
CA TRP A 111 8.19 -3.53 -5.12
C TRP A 111 8.71 -2.14 -5.55
N LEU A 112 8.59 -1.81 -6.84
CA LEU A 112 8.94 -0.47 -7.35
C LEU A 112 8.08 0.65 -6.74
N LEU A 113 6.78 0.39 -6.55
CA LEU A 113 5.88 1.32 -5.86
C LEU A 113 6.37 1.58 -4.43
N SER A 114 6.76 0.53 -3.71
CA SER A 114 7.28 0.65 -2.33
C SER A 114 8.53 1.51 -2.26
N ILE A 115 9.49 1.32 -3.18
CA ILE A 115 10.70 2.16 -3.27
C ILE A 115 10.32 3.63 -3.52
N THR A 116 9.40 3.86 -4.44
CA THR A 116 8.95 5.21 -4.81
C THR A 116 8.27 5.91 -3.63
N VAL A 117 7.40 5.21 -2.91
CA VAL A 117 6.70 5.72 -1.72
C VAL A 117 7.69 6.07 -0.61
N ILE A 118 8.68 5.21 -0.36
CA ILE A 118 9.73 5.47 0.64
C ILE A 118 10.55 6.72 0.25
N ALA A 119 10.95 6.84 -1.02
CA ALA A 119 11.70 7.99 -1.50
C ALA A 119 10.90 9.31 -1.38
N LEU A 120 9.63 9.29 -1.78
CA LEU A 120 8.71 10.42 -1.61
C LEU A 120 8.51 10.77 -0.14
N GLY A 121 8.35 9.76 0.73
CA GLY A 121 8.22 9.94 2.18
C GLY A 121 9.44 10.63 2.80
N GLY A 122 10.65 10.26 2.38
CA GLY A 122 11.89 10.89 2.82
C GLY A 122 12.01 12.37 2.43
N MET A 123 11.69 12.71 1.18
CA MET A 123 11.67 14.10 0.71
C MET A 123 10.59 14.93 1.44
N PHE A 124 9.40 14.37 1.59
CA PHE A 124 8.29 15.03 2.27
C PHE A 124 8.62 15.29 3.74
N THR A 125 9.19 14.31 4.44
CA THR A 125 9.60 14.45 5.84
C THR A 125 10.68 15.52 6.00
N THR A 126 11.69 15.51 5.14
CA THR A 126 12.76 16.54 5.16
C THR A 126 12.19 17.95 4.97
N THR A 127 11.22 18.09 4.07
CA THR A 127 10.53 19.35 3.80
C THR A 127 9.72 19.83 5.01
N ASN A 128 8.97 18.94 5.66
CA ASN A 128 8.19 19.30 6.84
C ASN A 128 9.08 19.65 8.05
N ILE A 129 10.20 18.94 8.26
CA ILE A 129 11.17 19.28 9.30
C ILE A 129 11.78 20.66 9.05
N SER A 130 12.13 20.95 7.79
CA SER A 130 12.63 22.27 7.38
C SER A 130 11.65 23.39 7.72
N TYR A 131 10.36 23.19 7.39
CA TYR A 131 9.30 24.13 7.77
C TYR A 131 9.11 24.28 9.27
N ALA A 132 9.20 23.19 10.05
CA ALA A 132 9.02 23.22 11.49
C ALA A 132 10.15 23.95 12.23
N ILE A 133 11.40 23.82 11.76
CA ILE A 133 12.56 24.53 12.33
C ILE A 133 12.58 26.01 11.90
N GLY A 134 12.07 26.31 10.71
CA GLY A 134 11.99 27.67 10.16
C GLY A 134 13.17 28.05 9.26
N PRO A 135 13.41 29.36 9.02
CA PRO A 135 14.32 29.85 7.98
C PRO A 135 15.75 29.29 8.07
N ALA A 136 16.24 28.98 9.28
CA ALA A 136 17.56 28.40 9.51
C ALA A 136 17.75 27.00 8.87
N ALA A 137 16.65 26.29 8.57
CA ALA A 137 16.65 24.94 8.00
C ALA A 137 16.21 24.90 6.53
N ALA A 138 16.01 26.05 5.87
CA ALA A 138 15.53 26.12 4.48
C ALA A 138 16.48 25.44 3.46
N TRP A 139 17.73 25.19 3.84
CA TRP A 139 18.72 24.47 3.04
C TRP A 139 18.51 22.94 3.03
N MET A 140 17.79 22.38 4.02
CA MET A 140 17.66 20.93 4.19
C MET A 140 17.05 20.22 2.97
N PRO A 141 15.97 20.71 2.33
CA PRO A 141 15.40 20.07 1.15
C PRO A 141 16.32 20.12 -0.08
N ASN A 142 17.21 21.12 -0.14
CA ASN A 142 18.14 21.30 -1.26
C ASN A 142 19.44 20.47 -1.11
N SER A 143 19.72 19.96 0.08
CA SER A 143 20.91 19.14 0.35
C SER A 143 20.64 17.66 0.12
N LYS A 144 21.23 17.10 -0.95
CA LYS A 144 21.12 15.66 -1.29
C LYS A 144 21.59 14.75 -0.16
N TRP A 145 22.59 15.17 0.60
CA TRP A 145 23.11 14.43 1.75
C TRP A 145 22.11 14.43 2.91
N CYS A 146 21.50 15.58 3.22
CA CYS A 146 20.51 15.69 4.29
C CYS A 146 19.26 14.85 4.01
N VAL A 147 18.72 14.97 2.79
CA VAL A 147 17.57 14.17 2.35
C VAL A 147 17.89 12.67 2.38
N SER A 148 19.09 12.27 1.93
CA SER A 148 19.52 10.87 1.96
C SER A 148 19.64 10.32 3.39
N LEU A 149 20.19 11.11 4.32
CA LEU A 149 20.34 10.73 5.73
C LEU A 149 18.99 10.56 6.42
N ILE A 150 18.06 11.50 6.22
CA ILE A 150 16.70 11.42 6.75
C ILE A 150 15.95 10.23 6.15
N SER A 151 16.09 10.00 4.85
CA SER A 151 15.50 8.84 4.17
C SER A 151 16.06 7.53 4.71
N ALA A 152 17.38 7.44 4.91
CA ALA A 152 18.02 6.26 5.48
C ALA A 152 17.57 6.02 6.93
N ALA A 153 17.44 7.08 7.74
CA ALA A 153 16.92 6.99 9.11
C ALA A 153 15.46 6.51 9.14
N LEU A 154 14.62 7.01 8.23
CA LEU A 154 13.23 6.55 8.08
C LEU A 154 13.15 5.08 7.66
N VAL A 155 13.94 4.67 6.66
CA VAL A 155 13.99 3.26 6.22
C VAL A 155 14.50 2.37 7.34
N GLY A 156 15.56 2.77 8.05
CA GLY A 156 16.08 2.04 9.19
C GLY A 156 15.05 1.92 10.33
N GLY A 157 14.35 3.01 10.62
CA GLY A 157 13.26 3.03 11.60
C GLY A 157 12.10 2.13 11.21
N LEU A 158 11.66 2.19 9.95
CA LEU A 158 10.62 1.30 9.40
C LEU A 158 11.06 -0.17 9.47
N GLY A 159 12.28 -0.48 9.03
CA GLY A 159 12.86 -1.83 9.13
C GLY A 159 12.88 -2.34 10.56
N TRP A 160 13.30 -1.50 11.50
CA TRP A 160 13.29 -1.82 12.93
C TRP A 160 11.89 -2.08 13.48
N THR A 161 10.90 -1.27 13.09
CA THR A 161 9.50 -1.48 13.46
C THR A 161 8.93 -2.77 12.87
N CYS A 162 9.30 -3.13 11.64
CA CYS A 162 8.90 -4.39 11.01
C CYS A 162 9.46 -5.60 11.77
N VAL A 163 10.70 -5.53 12.25
CA VAL A 163 11.33 -6.61 13.06
C VAL A 163 10.63 -6.79 14.41
N ARG A 164 10.08 -5.72 15.00
CA ARG A 164 9.32 -5.79 16.27
C ARG A 164 7.86 -6.24 16.12
N GLY A 165 7.39 -6.45 14.88
CA GLY A 165 6.10 -7.04 14.57
C GLY A 165 4.96 -6.04 14.35
N LEU A 166 3.95 -6.48 13.58
CA LEU A 166 2.76 -5.71 13.16
C LEU A 166 1.90 -5.15 14.30
N SER A 167 2.14 -5.56 15.56
CA SER A 167 1.48 -4.96 16.73
C SER A 167 1.89 -3.50 16.97
N VAL A 168 3.14 -3.15 16.67
CA VAL A 168 3.68 -1.78 16.87
C VAL A 168 3.14 -0.83 15.80
N GLY A 169 3.08 -1.27 14.54
CA GLY A 169 2.51 -0.46 13.45
C GLY A 169 1.04 -0.10 13.67
N LYS A 170 0.25 -1.03 14.23
CA LYS A 170 -1.14 -0.76 14.64
C LYS A 170 -1.25 0.33 15.70
N TRP A 171 -0.35 0.33 16.68
CA TRP A 171 -0.34 1.34 17.74
C TRP A 171 -0.04 2.73 17.14
N VAL A 172 0.96 2.82 16.26
CA VAL A 172 1.31 4.09 15.58
C VAL A 172 0.20 4.60 14.67
N HIS A 173 -0.50 3.72 13.93
CA HIS A 173 -1.59 4.13 13.05
C HIS A 173 -2.90 4.47 13.79
N ASN A 174 -3.17 3.86 14.96
CA ASN A 174 -4.40 4.13 15.74
C ASN A 174 -4.25 5.30 16.74
N LEU A 175 -3.04 5.69 17.13
CA LEU A 175 -2.78 6.79 18.07
C LEU A 175 -2.34 8.08 17.38
N GLY A 176 -2.88 8.35 16.19
CA GLY A 176 -2.74 9.67 15.58
C GLY A 176 -2.89 10.81 16.60
#